data_AF-A0A0D0Y6H8-F1
#
_entry.id   AF-A0A0D0Y6H8-F1
#
_cell.length_a   1.000
_cell.length_b   1.000
_cell.length_c   1.000
_cell.angle_alpha   90.00
_cell.angle_beta   90.00
_cell.angle_gamma   90.00
#
_symmetry.space_group_name_H-M   'P 1'
#
loop_
_entity.id
_entity.type
_entity.pdbx_description
1 polymer ?
#
loop_
_entity_poly.entity_id
_entity_poly.type
_entity_poly.pdbx_seq_one_letter_code
_entity_poly.pdbx_strand_id
1 'polypeptide(L)'
;MITETIKIFYPSPNTVASVTKYVAEYLKKYLPAGQQVVTESLRENGTNIEAVFSIYAPMEEIDLIINDLMDGGDFKTEMIK
;
A
#
# COMPACT_ATOMS: atom_id res chain seq x y z
N MET A 1 -10.53 13.55 8.99
CA MET A 1 -9.68 12.42 8.55
C MET A 1 -10.15 12.05 7.17
N ILE A 2 -9.25 12.10 6.19
CA ILE A 2 -9.51 11.58 4.84
C ILE A 2 -9.14 10.11 4.88
N THR A 3 -9.96 9.27 4.26
CA THR A 3 -9.68 7.85 4.08
C THR A 3 -9.44 7.66 2.58
N GLU A 4 -8.20 7.38 2.19
CA GLU A 4 -7.90 7.01 0.81
C GLU A 4 -7.69 5.50 0.75
N THR A 5 -8.25 4.87 -0.27
CA THR A 5 -8.09 3.45 -0.52
C THR A 5 -7.10 3.26 -1.66
N ILE A 6 -6.02 2.54 -1.41
CA ILE A 6 -4.93 2.30 -2.36
C ILE A 6 -4.92 0.82 -2.70
N LYS A 7 -4.99 0.53 -4.00
CA LYS A 7 -4.66 -0.77 -4.59
C LYS A 7 -3.19 -0.80 -4.94
N ILE A 8 -2.51 -1.88 -4.58
CA ILE A 8 -1.13 -2.13 -4.92
C ILE A 8 -1.04 -3.50 -5.58
N PHE A 9 -0.39 -3.54 -6.74
CA PHE A 9 -0.14 -4.73 -7.53
C PHE A 9 1.33 -5.09 -7.46
N TYR A 10 1.61 -6.38 -7.21
CA TYR A 10 2.97 -6.92 -7.07
C TYR A 10 3.18 -8.06 -8.06
N PRO A 11 4.29 -8.07 -8.82
CA PRO A 11 4.72 -9.22 -9.60
C PRO A 11 5.35 -10.30 -8.68
N SER A 12 4.95 -11.55 -8.88
CA SER A 12 5.50 -12.75 -8.20
C SER A 12 6.92 -13.04 -8.74
N PRO A 13 7.90 -13.32 -7.84
CA PRO A 13 7.90 -14.48 -6.95
C PRO A 13 7.51 -14.22 -5.49
N ASN A 14 7.10 -13.00 -5.13
CA ASN A 14 6.78 -12.65 -3.75
C ASN A 14 5.48 -13.32 -3.25
N THR A 15 5.41 -13.63 -1.95
CA THR A 15 4.19 -14.16 -1.31
C THR A 15 3.31 -13.02 -0.79
N VAL A 16 2.00 -13.27 -0.72
CA VAL A 16 1.03 -12.32 -0.14
C VAL A 16 1.47 -11.84 1.24
N ALA A 17 1.95 -12.74 2.09
CA ALA A 17 2.40 -12.40 3.45
C ALA A 17 3.62 -11.46 3.47
N SER A 18 4.61 -11.70 2.60
CA SER A 18 5.80 -10.83 2.49
C SER A 18 5.41 -9.43 2.02
N VAL A 19 4.53 -9.37 1.03
CA VAL A 19 4.01 -8.14 0.44
C VAL A 19 3.25 -7.31 1.47
N THR A 20 2.29 -7.91 2.17
CA THR A 20 1.51 -7.21 3.20
C THR A 20 2.41 -6.67 4.29
N LYS A 21 3.38 -7.48 4.73
CA LYS A 21 4.31 -7.07 5.78
C LYS A 21 5.16 -5.88 5.32
N TYR A 22 5.74 -5.95 4.12
CA TYR A 22 6.56 -4.89 3.57
C TYR A 22 5.81 -3.56 3.50
N VAL A 23 4.61 -3.55 2.92
CA VAL A 23 3.83 -2.32 2.80
C VAL A 23 3.32 -1.83 4.14
N ALA A 24 2.86 -2.71 5.02
CA ALA A 24 2.45 -2.29 6.36
C ALA A 24 3.61 -1.67 7.16
N GLU A 25 4.83 -2.22 7.04
CA GLU A 25 6.03 -1.64 7.67
C GLU A 25 6.45 -0.33 7.02
N TYR A 26 6.36 -0.23 5.68
CA TYR A 26 6.65 0.99 4.94
C TYR A 26 5.72 2.13 5.37
N LEU A 27 4.41 1.88 5.31
CA LEU A 27 3.41 2.86 5.68
C LEU A 27 3.55 3.25 7.15
N LYS A 28 3.81 2.31 8.06
CA LYS A 28 4.07 2.64 9.47
C LYS A 28 5.32 3.49 9.71
N LYS A 29 6.35 3.33 8.88
CA LYS A 29 7.60 4.10 9.01
C LYS A 29 7.43 5.55 8.56
N TYR A 30 6.64 5.78 7.51
CA TYR A 30 6.53 7.08 6.87
C TYR A 30 5.24 7.83 7.18
N LEU A 31 4.18 7.16 7.62
CA LEU A 31 2.99 7.84 8.12
C LEU A 31 3.28 8.47 9.49
N PRO A 32 2.83 9.72 9.73
CA PRO A 32 2.97 10.35 11.03
C PRO A 32 2.27 9.57 12.14
N ALA A 33 2.77 9.77 13.36
CA ALA A 33 2.17 9.17 14.55
C ALA A 33 0.70 9.59 14.69
N GLY A 34 -0.18 8.60 14.86
CA GLY A 34 -1.63 8.80 14.98
C GLY A 34 -2.43 8.50 13.71
N GLN A 35 -1.76 8.29 12.57
CA GLN A 35 -2.42 7.79 11.36
C GLN A 35 -2.61 6.27 11.41
N GLN A 36 -3.68 5.80 10.76
CA GLN A 36 -4.03 4.38 10.74
C GLN A 36 -3.95 3.82 9.33
N VAL A 37 -3.46 2.58 9.22
CA VAL A 37 -3.51 1.79 7.99
C VAL A 37 -4.32 0.56 8.28
N VAL A 38 -5.34 0.32 7.46
CA VAL A 38 -6.17 -0.88 7.52
C VAL A 38 -6.00 -1.64 6.23
N THR A 39 -5.62 -2.92 6.33
CA THR A 39 -5.61 -3.79 5.16
C THR A 39 -7.03 -4.28 4.91
N GLU A 40 -7.61 -3.91 3.77
CA GLU A 40 -8.99 -4.27 3.44
C GLU A 40 -9.09 -5.60 2.72
N SER A 41 -8.21 -5.83 1.75
CA SER A 41 -8.21 -7.10 1.02
C SER A 41 -6.84 -7.44 0.47
N LEU A 42 -6.58 -8.75 0.40
CA LEU A 42 -5.36 -9.33 -0.14
C LEU A 42 -5.77 -10.52 -1.00
N ARG A 43 -5.40 -10.49 -2.26
CA ARG A 43 -5.72 -11.54 -3.22
C ARG A 43 -4.49 -11.89 -4.03
N GLU A 44 -4.22 -13.19 -4.13
CA GLU A 44 -3.27 -13.72 -5.11
C GLU A 44 -4.04 -14.06 -6.40
N ASN A 45 -3.57 -13.56 -7.54
CA ASN A 45 -4.15 -13.80 -8.85
C ASN A 45 -3.06 -14.27 -9.82
N GLY A 46 -2.81 -15.59 -9.81
CA GLY A 46 -1.78 -16.21 -10.62
C GLY A 46 -0.39 -15.72 -10.21
N THR A 47 0.30 -15.02 -11.10
CA THR A 47 1.63 -14.46 -10.84
C THR A 47 1.60 -13.05 -10.23
N ASN A 48 0.43 -12.52 -9.87
CA ASN A 48 0.32 -11.19 -9.30
C ASN A 48 -0.37 -11.25 -7.94
N ILE A 49 0.01 -10.32 -7.04
CA ILE A 49 -0.71 -10.08 -5.79
C ILE A 49 -1.39 -8.72 -5.90
N GLU A 50 -2.65 -8.66 -5.48
CA GLU A 50 -3.42 -7.43 -5.32
C GLU A 50 -3.64 -7.21 -3.81
N ALA A 51 -3.19 -6.06 -3.31
CA ALA A 51 -3.40 -5.65 -1.93
C ALA A 51 -4.13 -4.31 -1.88
N VAL A 52 -5.16 -4.22 -1.07
CA VAL A 52 -5.96 -3.01 -0.86
C VAL A 52 -5.76 -2.52 0.56
N PHE A 53 -5.34 -1.28 0.70
CA PHE A 53 -5.11 -0.62 1.98
C PHE A 53 -5.95 0.65 2.06
N SER A 54 -6.63 0.84 3.18
CA SER A 54 -7.25 2.11 3.53
C SER A 54 -6.33 2.86 4.49
N ILE A 55 -5.88 4.03 4.06
CA ILE A 55 -5.00 4.91 4.81
C ILE A 55 -5.80 6.10 5.31
N TYR A 56 -5.74 6.32 6.61
CA TYR A 56 -6.32 7.47 7.27
C TYR A 56 -5.20 8.49 7.50
N ALA A 57 -5.00 9.41 6.55
CA ALA A 57 -3.97 10.46 6.60
C ALA A 57 -4.31 11.61 5.62
N PRO A 58 -3.65 12.79 5.74
CA PRO A 58 -3.75 13.85 4.73
C PRO A 58 -3.25 13.40 3.36
N MET A 59 -3.93 13.81 2.28
CA MET A 59 -3.61 13.42 0.90
C MET A 59 -2.16 13.74 0.49
N GLU A 60 -1.63 14.90 0.91
CA GLU A 60 -0.26 15.32 0.59
C GLU A 60 0.80 14.33 1.13
N GLU A 61 0.55 13.72 2.29
CA GLU A 61 1.43 12.72 2.87
C GLU A 61 1.30 11.38 2.15
N ILE A 62 0.07 11.01 1.79
CA ILE A 62 -0.24 9.77 1.07
C ILE A 62 0.44 9.77 -0.31
N ASP A 63 0.33 10.86 -1.07
CA ASP A 63 0.95 10.99 -2.39
C ASP A 63 2.47 10.84 -2.34
N LEU A 64 3.13 11.44 -1.35
CA LEU A 64 4.58 11.31 -1.18
C LEU A 64 4.99 9.86 -0.91
N ILE A 65 4.25 9.17 -0.04
CA ILE A 65 4.55 7.79 0.34
C ILE A 65 4.29 6.83 -0.83
N ILE A 66 3.20 7.03 -1.59
CA ILE A 66 2.87 6.21 -2.76
C ILE A 66 3.93 6.38 -3.85
N ASN A 67 4.36 7.61 -4.15
CA ASN A 67 5.38 7.88 -5.15
C ASN A 67 6.72 7.23 -4.78
N ASP A 68 7.13 7.34 -3.51
CA ASP A 68 8.36 6.71 -3.01
C ASP A 68 8.27 5.17 -3.04
N LEU A 69 7.08 4.61 -2.76
CA LEU A 69 6.83 3.18 -2.90
C LEU A 69 6.95 2.71 -4.35
N MET A 70 6.44 3.49 -5.32
CA MET A 70 6.55 3.20 -6.75
C MET A 70 8.00 3.29 -7.26
N ASP A 71 8.78 4.25 -6.78
CA ASP A 71 10.19 4.40 -7.15
C ASP A 71 11.08 3.30 -6.51
N GLY A 72 10.65 2.75 -5.38
CA GLY A 72 11.37 1.72 -4.62
C GLY A 72 11.31 0.29 -5.18
N GLY A 73 10.50 -0.01 -6.20
CA GLY A 73 10.45 -1.34 -6.81
C GLY A 73 9.44 -1.53 -7.94
N ASP A 74 9.27 -2.78 -8.41
CA ASP A 74 8.34 -3.15 -9.49
C ASP A 74 6.86 -3.16 -9.06
N PHE A 75 6.41 -2.10 -8.41
CA PHE A 75 5.03 -1.96 -7.92
C PHE A 75 4.18 -1.17 -8.92
N LYS A 76 2.89 -1.49 -8.99
CA LYS A 76 1.89 -0.58 -9.57
C LYS A 76 0.89 -0.21 -8.50
N THR A 77 0.58 1.07 -8.34
CA THR A 77 -0.43 1.54 -7.40
C THR A 77 -1.57 2.22 -8.13
N GLU A 78 -2.79 2.03 -7.63
CA GLU A 78 -3.99 2.69 -8.11
C GLU A 78 -4.76 3.25 -6.91
N MET A 79 -4.97 4.56 -6.87
CA MET A 79 -5.84 5.19 -5.88
C MET A 79 -7.30 5.03 -6.30
N ILE A 80 -8.12 4.48 -5.40
CA ILE A 80 -9.56 4.35 -5.58
C ILE A 80 -10.24 5.49 -4.84
N LYS A 81 -10.89 6.39 -5.58
CA LYS A 81 -11.73 7.46 -5.03
C LYS A 81 -13.11 6.97 -4.63
#